data_AF-A0A563VS96-F1
#
_entry.id   AF-A0A563VS96-F1
#
_cell.length_a   1.000
_cell.length_b   1.000
_cell.length_c   1.000
_cell.angle_alpha   90.00
_cell.angle_beta   90.00
_cell.angle_gamma   90.00
#
_symmetry.space_group_name_H-M   'P 1'
#
loop_
_entity.id
_entity.type
_entity.pdbx_description
1 polymer ?
#
loop_
_entity_poly.entity_id
_entity_poly.type
_entity_poly.pdbx_seq_one_letter_code
_entity_poly.pdbx_strand_id
1 'polypeptide(L)' 'MCETKDGGLSITEVILKPEIIIKDENNSEKATQLHHKAHELCFIANSVNFPVICQSSIKAC' A
#
# COMPACT_ATOMS: atom_id res chain seq x y z
N MET A 1 12.71 -10.02 5.32
CA MET A 1 13.13 -11.13 4.45
C MET A 1 13.54 -12.29 5.33
N CYS A 2 13.23 -13.51 4.93
CA CYS A 2 13.66 -14.72 5.62
C CYS A 2 14.22 -15.71 4.60
N GLU A 3 15.19 -16.51 5.04
CA GLU A 3 15.64 -17.68 4.29
C GLU A 3 14.67 -18.84 4.50
N THR A 4 14.36 -19.52 3.41
CA THR A 4 13.59 -20.76 3.40
C THR A 4 14.52 -21.94 3.64
N LYS A 5 13.98 -23.07 4.12
CA LYS A 5 14.77 -24.28 4.41
C LYS A 5 15.48 -24.85 3.16
N ASP A 6 14.97 -24.54 1.98
CA ASP A 6 15.49 -24.97 0.68
C ASP A 6 16.53 -24.00 0.09
N GLY A 7 16.99 -23.00 0.86
CA GLY A 7 18.01 -22.03 0.42
C GLY A 7 17.47 -20.87 -0.42
N GLY A 8 16.15 -20.74 -0.57
CA GLY A 8 15.50 -19.59 -1.22
C GLY A 8 15.28 -18.42 -0.27
N LEU A 9 15.07 -17.22 -0.82
CA LEU A 9 14.69 -16.02 -0.07
C LEU A 9 13.19 -15.74 -0.20
N SER A 10 12.52 -15.48 0.92
CA SER A 10 11.12 -15.06 0.95
C SER A 10 10.98 -13.66 1.55
N ILE A 11 10.10 -12.87 0.93
CA ILE A 11 9.64 -11.60 1.51
C ILE A 11 8.66 -11.94 2.64
N THR A 12 8.77 -11.21 3.75
CA THR A 12 7.94 -11.41 4.94
C THR A 12 6.84 -10.37 5.06
N GLU A 13 7.10 -9.15 4.55
CA GLU A 13 6.18 -8.02 4.58
C GLU A 13 6.67 -6.95 3.60
N VAL A 14 5.72 -6.17 3.05
CA VAL A 14 6.00 -4.93 2.34
C VAL A 14 5.18 -3.80 2.95
N ILE A 15 5.82 -2.65 3.22
CA ILE A 15 5.14 -1.42 3.64
C ILE A 15 5.27 -0.38 2.52
N LEU A 16 4.15 -0.01 1.92
CA LEU A 16 4.05 1.04 0.91
C LEU A 16 3.81 2.39 1.59
N LYS A 17 4.51 3.44 1.15
CA LYS A 17 4.38 4.80 1.68
C LYS A 17 4.12 5.82 0.56
N PRO A 18 2.98 5.72 -0.14
CA PRO A 18 2.67 6.65 -1.23
C PRO A 18 2.34 8.04 -0.69
N GLU A 19 2.74 9.06 -1.44
CA GLU A 19 2.30 10.44 -1.24
C GLU A 19 1.24 10.79 -2.30
N ILE A 20 0.06 11.18 -1.84
CA ILE A 20 -1.11 11.47 -2.66
C ILE A 20 -1.30 12.97 -2.65
N ILE A 21 -1.16 13.59 -3.82
CA ILE A 21 -1.36 15.03 -3.98
C ILE A 21 -2.75 15.27 -4.58
N ILE A 22 -3.56 16.07 -3.90
CA ILE A 22 -4.90 16.47 -4.34
C ILE A 22 -4.98 17.99 -4.47
N LYS A 23 -5.89 18.47 -5.32
CA LYS A 23 -6.05 19.91 -5.57
C LYS A 23 -6.92 20.65 -4.56
N ASP A 24 -7.88 19.94 -3.95
CA ASP A 24 -8.82 20.52 -3.01
C ASP A 24 -8.69 19.81 -1.68
N GLU A 25 -8.25 20.55 -0.66
CA GLU A 25 -8.03 20.06 0.70
C GLU A 25 -9.29 19.45 1.33
N ASN A 26 -10.48 19.92 0.93
CA ASN A 26 -11.75 19.42 1.43
C ASN A 26 -12.01 17.96 1.01
N ASN A 27 -11.30 17.48 -0.01
CA ASN A 27 -11.40 16.08 -0.46
C ASN A 27 -10.39 15.15 0.23
N SER A 28 -9.63 15.60 1.24
CA SER A 28 -8.58 14.78 1.89
C SER A 28 -9.13 13.48 2.48
N GLU A 29 -10.27 13.53 3.17
CA GLU A 29 -10.88 12.34 3.74
C GLU A 29 -11.38 11.37 2.66
N LYS A 30 -12.05 11.92 1.64
CA LYS A 30 -12.53 11.15 0.48
C LYS A 30 -11.37 10.49 -0.27
N ALA A 31 -10.27 11.21 -0.46
CA ALA A 31 -9.07 10.69 -1.11
C ALA A 31 -8.45 9.54 -0.30
N THR A 32 -8.43 9.66 1.04
CA THR A 32 -7.98 8.59 1.94
C THR A 32 -8.85 7.33 1.78
N GLN A 33 -10.17 7.49 1.81
CA GLN A 33 -11.12 6.36 1.66
C GLN A 33 -10.99 5.68 0.30
N LEU A 34 -10.90 6.46 -0.78
CA LEU A 34 -10.74 5.93 -2.13
C LEU A 34 -9.41 5.20 -2.30
N HIS A 35 -8.33 5.74 -1.73
CA HIS A 35 -7.02 5.09 -1.77
C HIS A 35 -7.02 3.76 -1.02
N HIS A 36 -7.64 3.71 0.17
CA HIS A 36 -7.75 2.46 0.94
C HIS A 36 -8.52 1.39 0.16
N LYS A 37 -9.65 1.76 -0.45
CA LYS A 37 -10.43 0.87 -1.31
C LYS A 37 -9.65 0.41 -2.55
N ALA A 38 -8.83 1.28 -3.14
CA ALA A 38 -7.97 0.90 -4.26
C ALA A 38 -6.91 -0.13 -3.86
N HIS A 39 -6.35 -0.02 -2.65
CA HIS A 39 -5.41 -1.01 -2.11
C HIS A 39 -6.07 -2.37 -1.91
N GLU A 40 -7.29 -2.42 -1.36
CA GLU A 40 -8.07 -3.65 -1.22
C GLU A 40 -8.29 -4.37 -2.56
N LEU A 41 -8.43 -3.61 -3.64
CA LEU A 41 -8.63 -4.12 -5.00
C LEU A 41 -7.32 -4.29 -5.79
N CYS A 42 -6.16 -4.02 -5.19
CA CYS A 42 -4.90 -3.98 -5.91
C CYS A 42 -4.47 -5.39 -6.36
N PHE A 43 -4.37 -5.58 -7.68
CA PHE A 43 -3.96 -6.87 -8.27
C PHE A 43 -2.62 -7.37 -7.71
N ILE A 44 -1.64 -6.49 -7.56
CA ILE A 44 -0.30 -6.85 -7.06
C ILE A 44 -0.37 -7.27 -5.59
N ALA A 45 -1.03 -6.47 -4.74
CA ALA A 45 -1.15 -6.77 -3.31
C ALA A 45 -1.93 -8.09 -3.08
N ASN A 46 -2.91 -8.38 -3.92
CA ASN A 46 -3.70 -9.60 -3.86
C ASN A 46 -3.04 -10.83 -4.51
N SER A 47 -1.94 -10.65 -5.26
CA SER A 47 -1.24 -11.76 -5.95
C SER A 47 -0.04 -12.29 -5.19
N VAL A 48 0.32 -11.68 -4.06
CA VAL A 48 1.46 -12.09 -3.24
C VAL A 48 1.01 -12.82 -1.98
N ASN A 49 1.86 -13.69 -1.47
CA ASN A 49 1.58 -14.55 -0.31
C ASN A 49 2.11 -13.96 1.03
N PHE A 50 2.41 -12.67 1.06
CA PHE A 50 2.87 -11.95 2.23
C PHE A 50 2.06 -10.65 2.40
N PRO A 51 1.93 -10.12 3.63
CA PRO A 51 1.18 -8.90 3.87
C PRO A 51 1.79 -7.70 3.13
N VAL A 52 0.91 -6.90 2.52
CA VAL A 52 1.25 -5.59 1.94
C VAL A 52 0.46 -4.53 2.69
N ILE A 53 1.15 -3.73 3.49
CA ILE A 53 0.58 -2.66 4.30
C ILE A 53 0.74 -1.34 3.55
N CYS A 54 -0.32 -0.54 3.46
CA CYS A 54 -0.26 0.80 2.87
C CYS A 54 -0.36 1.89 3.94
N GLN A 55 0.65 2.75 4.02
CA GLN A 55 0.73 3.91 4.90
C GLN A 55 0.81 5.18 4.03
N SER A 56 -0.33 5.61 3.49
CA SER A 56 -0.41 6.76 2.61
C SER A 56 -0.38 8.10 3.35
N SER A 57 0.24 9.10 2.73
CA SER A 57 0.17 10.51 3.14
C SER A 57 -0.63 11.31 2.11
N ILE A 58 -1.52 12.20 2.55
CA ILE A 58 -2.27 13.10 1.66
C ILE A 58 -1.79 14.53 1.84
N LYS A 59 -1.47 15.19 0.73
CA LYS A 59 -1.12 16.61 0.67
C LYS A 59 -2.05 17.34 -0.29
N ALA A 60 -2.49 18.52 0.10
CA ALA A 60 -3.19 19.44 -0.80
C ALA A 60 -2.19 20.43 -1.42
N CYS A 61 -2.41 20.81 -2.68
CA CYS A 61 -1.63 21.82 -3.40
C CYS A 61 -2.56 22.84 -4.08
#